data_AF-A0A529CKU1-F1
#
_entry.id   AF-A0A529CKU1-F1
#
_cell.length_a   1.000
_cell.length_b   1.000
_cell.length_c   1.000
_cell.angle_alpha   90.00
_cell.angle_beta   90.00
_cell.angle_gamma   90.00
#
_symmetry.space_group_name_H-M   'P 1'
#
loop_
_entity.id
_entity.type
_entity.pdbx_description
1 polymer ?
#
loop_
_entity_poly.entity_id
_entity_poly.type
_entity_poly.pdbx_seq_one_letter_code
_entity_poly.pdbx_strand_id
1 'polypeptide(L)'
;MKAVWFWLSFIATGVLASAYLAVPVAAQEQRGAATIVAAKVQSQGYVCNNPSSAKRIAAESAPNKRVYLLSCDVVTYHVVLIPDQAAIVTKAE
;
A
#
# COMPACT_ATOMS: atom_id res chain seq x y z
N MET A 1 -7.42 -37.34 57.74
CA MET A 1 -7.22 -38.31 56.64
C MET A 1 -7.07 -37.53 55.34
N LYS A 2 -5.85 -37.50 54.78
CA LYS A 2 -5.49 -37.39 53.34
C LYS A 2 -6.34 -36.42 52.49
N ALA A 3 -5.86 -35.29 51.99
CA ALA A 3 -4.67 -35.24 51.15
C ALA A 3 -4.09 -33.81 51.13
N VAL A 4 -3.02 -33.63 51.89
CA VAL A 4 -1.88 -32.80 51.47
C VAL A 4 -1.36 -33.44 50.18
N TRP A 5 -1.95 -33.05 49.06
CA TRP A 5 -1.38 -33.24 47.71
C TRP A 5 -1.16 -31.87 47.07
N PHE A 6 -0.74 -30.93 47.92
CA PHE A 6 0.03 -29.75 47.55
C PHE A 6 1.49 -30.21 47.45
N TRP A 7 1.90 -30.74 46.30
CA TRP A 7 3.17 -30.38 45.64
C TRP A 7 3.37 -31.16 44.34
N LEU A 8 4.02 -30.47 43.41
CA LEU A 8 4.75 -30.95 42.23
C LEU A 8 3.97 -31.23 40.94
N SER A 9 4.33 -30.40 39.95
CA SER A 9 4.10 -30.53 38.50
C SER A 9 2.67 -30.16 38.09
N PHE A 10 2.40 -29.05 37.40
CA PHE A 10 2.99 -28.66 36.12
C PHE A 10 3.10 -27.14 36.01
N ILE A 11 4.34 -26.63 36.01
CA ILE A 11 4.67 -25.40 35.30
C ILE A 11 4.63 -25.78 33.82
N ALA A 12 3.44 -25.73 33.20
CA ALA A 12 3.33 -25.75 31.75
C ALA A 12 3.71 -24.36 31.27
N THR A 13 4.98 -24.25 30.91
CA THR A 13 5.68 -23.14 30.29
C THR A 13 4.75 -22.32 29.39
N GLY A 14 4.52 -21.06 29.79
CA GLY A 14 3.89 -20.07 28.95
C GLY A 14 4.73 -19.84 27.70
N VAL A 15 4.31 -20.44 26.59
CA VAL A 15 4.72 -19.96 25.26
C VAL A 15 3.65 -18.96 24.86
N LEU A 16 3.85 -17.70 25.26
CA LEU A 16 3.21 -16.56 24.63
C LEU A 16 3.65 -16.57 23.16
N ALA A 17 2.84 -17.20 22.31
CA ALA A 17 2.96 -17.07 20.88
C ALA A 17 2.65 -15.61 20.53
N SER A 18 3.69 -14.77 20.51
CA SER A 18 3.63 -13.45 19.88
C SER A 18 3.27 -13.68 18.41
N ALA A 19 1.99 -13.51 18.09
CA ALA A 19 1.53 -13.36 16.73
C ALA A 19 2.15 -12.04 16.21
N TYR A 20 3.32 -12.15 15.59
CA TYR A 20 3.88 -11.07 14.80
C TYR A 20 2.89 -10.80 13.67
N LEU A 21 2.06 -9.78 13.83
CA LEU A 21 1.23 -9.26 12.75
C LEU A 21 2.18 -8.70 11.69
N ALA A 22 2.53 -9.54 10.72
CA ALA A 22 3.23 -9.13 9.51
C ALA A 22 2.28 -8.21 8.73
N VAL A 23 2.43 -6.90 8.93
CA VAL A 23 1.71 -5.89 8.16
C VAL A 23 2.15 -6.02 6.70
N PRO A 24 1.24 -6.14 5.72
CA PRO A 24 1.62 -6.32 4.33
C PRO A 24 2.32 -5.06 3.81
N VAL A 25 3.65 -5.13 3.65
CA VAL A 25 4.51 -4.04 3.13
C VAL A 25 4.05 -3.55 1.74
N ALA A 26 3.50 -4.45 0.92
CA ALA A 26 3.00 -4.12 -0.41
C ALA A 26 1.91 -3.02 -0.41
N ALA A 27 1.00 -3.04 0.58
CA ALA A 27 -0.06 -2.05 0.68
C ALA A 27 0.47 -0.66 1.11
N GLN A 28 1.61 -0.62 1.80
CA GLN A 28 2.25 0.62 2.22
C GLN A 28 3.05 1.24 1.06
N GLU A 29 3.74 0.43 0.27
CA GLU A 29 4.44 0.87 -0.95
C GLU A 29 3.46 1.46 -1.98
N GLN A 30 2.31 0.80 -2.18
CA GLN A 30 1.27 1.29 -3.09
C GLN A 30 0.68 2.64 -2.66
N ARG A 31 0.49 2.88 -1.35
CA ARG A 31 0.07 4.19 -0.84
C ARG A 31 1.14 5.25 -1.03
N GLY A 32 2.40 4.92 -0.79
CA GLY A 32 3.52 5.84 -1.04
C GLY A 32 3.57 6.28 -2.51
N ALA A 33 3.46 5.32 -3.43
CA ALA A 33 3.36 5.61 -4.85
C ALA A 33 2.12 6.44 -5.19
N ALA A 34 0.96 6.13 -4.58
CA ALA A 34 -0.28 6.86 -4.80
C ALA A 34 -0.15 8.34 -4.44
N THR A 35 0.43 8.64 -3.29
CA THR A 35 0.65 10.02 -2.84
C THR A 35 1.58 10.79 -3.79
N ILE A 36 2.68 10.16 -4.23
CA ILE A 36 3.65 10.82 -5.13
C ILE A 36 3.04 11.09 -6.51
N VAL A 37 2.36 10.10 -7.10
CA VAL A 37 1.73 10.25 -8.41
C VAL A 37 0.59 11.26 -8.33
N ALA A 38 -0.24 11.20 -7.28
CA ALA A 38 -1.32 12.15 -7.06
C ALA A 38 -0.82 13.58 -6.88
N ALA A 39 0.27 13.80 -6.11
CA ALA A 39 0.85 15.14 -5.95
C ALA A 39 1.29 15.74 -7.30
N LYS A 40 1.87 14.94 -8.19
CA LYS A 40 2.25 15.37 -9.54
C LYS A 40 1.03 15.66 -10.42
N VAL A 41 -0.04 14.89 -10.28
CA VAL A 41 -1.30 15.10 -11.01
C VAL A 41 -1.99 16.39 -10.53
N GLN A 42 -2.06 16.59 -9.21
CA GLN A 42 -2.59 17.80 -8.58
C GLN A 42 -1.79 19.06 -8.93
N SER A 43 -0.46 18.97 -8.97
CA SER A 43 0.39 20.13 -9.33
C SER A 43 0.19 20.60 -10.77
N GLN A 44 -0.46 19.78 -11.61
CA GLN A 44 -0.84 20.11 -12.98
C GLN A 44 -2.30 20.58 -13.09
N GLY A 45 -3.02 20.71 -11.97
CA GLY A 45 -4.39 21.20 -11.93
C GLY A 45 -5.48 20.13 -11.98
N TYR A 46 -5.13 18.83 -11.97
CA TYR A 46 -6.12 17.76 -11.95
C TYR A 46 -6.60 17.48 -10.52
N VAL A 47 -7.92 17.33 -10.35
CA VAL A 47 -8.51 16.99 -9.04
C VAL A 47 -8.30 15.51 -8.77
N CYS A 48 -7.45 15.19 -7.79
CA CYS A 48 -7.31 13.84 -7.25
C CYS A 48 -7.26 13.92 -5.73
N ASN A 49 -8.42 13.84 -5.08
CA ASN A 49 -8.51 13.84 -3.61
C ASN A 49 -8.42 12.41 -3.07
N ASN A 50 -7.79 12.27 -1.90
CA ASN A 50 -7.66 11.02 -1.18
C ASN A 50 -7.18 9.84 -2.07
N PRO A 51 -5.91 9.88 -2.55
CA PRO A 51 -5.39 8.83 -3.42
C PRO A 51 -5.34 7.50 -2.68
N SER A 52 -6.09 6.51 -3.16
CA SER A 52 -6.24 5.20 -2.51
C SER A 52 -5.19 4.20 -3.00
N SER A 53 -4.80 4.28 -4.27
CA SER A 53 -3.83 3.37 -4.89
C SER A 53 -3.21 3.96 -6.14
N ALA A 54 -1.94 3.66 -6.41
CA ALA A 54 -1.32 3.84 -7.72
C ALA A 54 -0.68 2.54 -8.17
N LYS A 55 -1.36 1.80 -9.05
CA LYS A 55 -0.88 0.54 -9.58
C LYS A 55 -0.06 0.79 -10.84
N ARG A 56 1.23 0.45 -10.82
CA ARG A 56 2.06 0.52 -12.03
C ARG A 56 1.61 -0.54 -13.04
N ILE A 57 1.33 -0.12 -14.26
CA ILE A 57 1.02 -1.01 -15.38
C ILE A 57 2.33 -1.39 -16.06
N ALA A 58 2.87 -2.55 -15.71
CA ALA A 58 4.16 -3.02 -16.22
C ALA A 58 4.16 -3.20 -17.74
N ALA A 59 3.04 -3.62 -18.33
CA ALA A 59 2.89 -3.84 -19.76
C ALA A 59 3.08 -2.57 -20.61
N GLU A 60 2.73 -1.40 -20.06
CA GLU A 60 2.84 -0.11 -20.75
C GLU A 60 4.05 0.72 -20.28
N SER A 61 4.69 0.28 -19.19
CA SER A 61 5.84 0.96 -18.62
C SER A 61 7.14 0.56 -19.30
N ALA A 62 7.97 1.56 -19.61
CA ALA A 62 9.31 1.46 -20.14
C ALA A 62 10.33 2.18 -19.22
N PRO A 63 11.65 2.07 -19.45
CA PRO A 63 12.66 2.72 -18.61
C PRO A 63 12.45 4.23 -18.45
N ASN A 64 12.08 4.93 -19.54
CA ASN A 64 11.86 6.38 -19.57
C ASN A 64 10.37 6.76 -19.53
N LYS A 65 9.47 5.82 -19.22
CA LYS A 65 8.03 6.06 -19.22
C LYS A 65 7.36 5.14 -18.22
N ARG A 66 6.81 5.68 -17.14
CA ARG A 66 6.10 4.86 -16.13
C ARG A 66 4.62 5.12 -16.23
N VAL A 67 3.84 4.06 -16.40
CA VAL A 67 2.37 4.16 -16.51
C VAL A 67 1.75 3.64 -15.21
N TYR A 68 0.84 4.43 -14.65
CA TYR A 68 0.14 4.14 -13.42
C TYR A 68 -1.36 4.27 -13.61
N LEU A 69 -2.10 3.33 -13.02
CA LEU A 69 -3.52 3.49 -12.74
C LEU A 69 -3.66 4.08 -11.34
N LEU A 70 -3.98 5.37 -11.26
CA LEU A 70 -4.14 6.13 -10.03
C LEU A 70 -5.63 6.18 -9.65
N SER A 71 -6.00 5.55 -8.54
CA SER A 71 -7.36 5.63 -8.00
C SER A 71 -7.42 6.71 -6.93
N CYS A 72 -8.33 7.67 -7.14
CA CYS A 72 -8.72 8.72 -6.20
C CYS A 72 -10.20 8.49 -5.79
N ASP A 73 -10.76 9.30 -4.88
CA ASP A 73 -12.10 9.06 -4.32
C ASP A 73 -13.19 8.74 -5.36
N VAL A 74 -13.38 9.62 -6.35
CA VAL A 74 -14.47 9.53 -7.34
C VAL A 74 -13.97 9.38 -8.78
N VAL A 75 -12.65 9.20 -8.96
CA VAL A 75 -12.02 9.19 -10.28
C VAL A 75 -10.82 8.28 -10.27
N THR A 76 -10.69 7.51 -11.34
CA THR A 76 -9.45 6.78 -11.63
C THR A 76 -8.81 7.42 -12.85
N TYR A 77 -7.50 7.67 -12.74
CA TYR A 77 -6.69 8.25 -13.80
C TYR A 77 -5.71 7.23 -14.35
N HIS A 78 -5.56 7.26 -15.66
CA HIS A 78 -4.46 6.68 -16.37
C HIS A 78 -3.34 7.73 -16.50
N VAL A 79 -2.26 7.54 -15.75
CA VAL A 79 -1.18 8.52 -15.59
C VAL A 79 0.11 8.01 -16.23
N VAL A 80 0.60 8.73 -17.23
CA VAL A 80 1.90 8.47 -17.86
C VAL A 80 2.91 9.49 -17.35
N LEU A 81 3.90 8.99 -16.61
CA LEU A 81 5.02 9.75 -16.09
C LEU A 81 6.23 9.59 -17.01
N ILE A 82 6.62 10.69 -17.65
CA ILE A 82 7.85 10.81 -18.43
C ILE A 82 8.78 11.76 -17.66
N PRO A 83 10.05 11.39 -17.41
CA PRO A 83 11.03 12.27 -16.78
C PRO A 83 11.12 13.61 -17.52
N ASP A 84 11.37 14.69 -16.77
CA ASP A 84 11.53 16.07 -17.29
C ASP A 84 10.31 16.62 -18.05
N GLN A 85 9.16 15.96 -17.94
CA GLN A 85 7.91 16.37 -18.59
C GLN A 85 6.76 16.46 -17.57
N ALA A 86 5.68 17.10 -18.02
CA ALA A 86 4.37 17.01 -17.38
C ALA A 86 3.86 15.56 -17.47
N ALA A 87 3.07 15.13 -16.49
CA ALA A 87 2.46 13.80 -16.57
C ALA A 87 1.27 13.86 -17.53
N ILE A 88 1.15 12.88 -18.43
CA ILE A 88 -0.02 12.78 -19.28
C ILE A 88 -1.11 12.09 -18.46
N VAL A 89 -2.24 12.76 -18.25
CA VAL A 89 -3.32 12.29 -17.40
C VAL A 89 -4.58 12.12 -18.25
N THR A 90 -5.09 10.89 -18.30
CA THR A 90 -6.36 10.56 -18.94
C THR A 90 -7.28 9.96 -17.88
N LYS A 91 -8.60 10.18 -17.96
CA LYS A 91 -9.53 9.44 -17.10
C LYS A 91 -9.58 7.99 -17.56
N ALA A 92 -9.54 7.05 -16.61
CA ALA A 92 -9.81 5.65 -16.90
C ALA A 92 -11.33 5.49 -17.02
N GLU A 93 -11.80 5.02 -18.19
CA GLU A 93 -13.22 4.75 -18.48
C GLU A 93 -13.67 3.37 -17.95
#